data_AF-A0AAW8M7Q2-F1
#
_entry.id   AF-A0AAW8M7Q2-F1
#
_cell.length_a   1.000
_cell.length_b   1.000
_cell.length_c   1.000
_cell.angle_alpha   90.00
_cell.angle_beta   90.00
_cell.angle_gamma   90.00
#
_symmetry.space_group_name_H-M   'P 1'
#
loop_
_entity.id
_entity.type
_entity.pdbx_description
1 polymer ?
#
loop_
_entity_poly.entity_id
_entity_poly.type
_entity_poly.pdbx_seq_one_letter_code
_entity_poly.pdbx_strand_id
1 'polypeptide(L)'
;MTKLKFVAAVSVLVTLAGCNVIASKTNILTDDQIKSQAGGALGYSPEELTLVSRRTEGTNTFAALKSKDNQQFNCIINGGNLLTFGMTNPPSCAKKGQPPVSATPFGG
;
A
#
# COMPACT_ATOMS: atom_id res chain seq x y z
N MET A 1 26.77 28.48 19.57
CA MET A 1 26.16 27.13 19.76
C MET A 1 24.75 26.99 19.16
N THR A 2 23.96 28.06 19.00
CA THR A 2 22.57 28.00 18.52
C THR A 2 22.44 27.64 17.02
N LYS A 3 23.34 28.13 16.16
CA LYS A 3 23.31 27.87 14.70
C LYS A 3 23.60 26.40 14.35
N LEU A 4 24.51 25.74 15.07
CA LEU A 4 24.86 24.33 14.83
C LEU A 4 23.71 23.39 15.22
N LYS A 5 23.00 23.70 16.33
CA LYS A 5 21.79 22.98 16.74
C LYS A 5 20.63 23.19 15.76
N PHE A 6 20.52 24.38 15.18
CA PHE A 6 19.50 24.69 14.18
C PHE A 6 19.73 23.95 12.86
N VAL A 7 20.99 23.90 12.38
CA VAL A 7 21.35 23.12 11.19
C VAL A 7 21.08 21.63 11.41
N ALA A 8 21.50 21.07 12.55
CA ALA A 8 21.25 19.67 12.88
C ALA A 8 19.74 19.33 12.93
N ALA A 9 18.92 20.21 13.50
CA ALA A 9 17.46 20.03 13.53
C ALA A 9 16.83 20.05 12.12
N VAL A 10 17.28 20.95 11.25
CA VAL A 10 16.81 21.02 9.86
C VAL A 10 17.24 19.79 9.06
N SER A 11 18.47 19.29 9.25
CA SER A 11 18.95 18.08 8.58
C SER A 11 18.11 16.85 8.93
N VAL A 12 17.72 16.70 10.20
CA VAL A 12 16.86 15.58 10.65
C VAL A 12 15.45 15.69 10.06
N LEU A 13 14.87 16.89 9.96
CA LEU A 13 13.54 17.07 9.38
C LEU A 13 13.51 16.74 7.88
N VAL A 14 14.58 17.05 7.14
CA VAL A 14 14.69 16.74 5.71
C VAL A 14 14.82 15.23 5.46
N THR A 15 15.52 14.49 6.32
CA THR A 15 15.64 13.03 6.18
C THR A 15 14.32 12.30 6.46
N LEU A 16 13.54 12.73 7.46
CA LEU A 16 12.23 12.12 7.76
C LEU A 16 11.19 12.36 6.65
N ALA A 17 11.15 13.56 6.06
CA ALA A 17 10.28 13.85 4.92
C ALA A 17 10.69 13.06 3.66
N GLY A 18 11.99 12.86 3.47
CA GLY A 18 12.53 12.05 2.38
C GLY A 18 12.13 10.57 2.44
N CYS A 19 12.03 9.98 3.63
CA CYS A 19 11.70 8.56 3.79
C CYS A 19 10.35 8.18 3.17
N ASN A 20 9.30 9.00 3.34
CA ASN A 20 7.98 8.72 2.75
C ASN A 20 7.99 8.81 1.22
N VAL A 21 8.73 9.77 0.66
CA VAL A 21 8.87 9.93 -0.79
C VAL A 21 9.66 8.77 -1.38
N ILE A 22 10.74 8.34 -0.71
CA ILE A 22 11.56 7.20 -1.11
C ILE A 22 10.75 5.91 -1.04
N ALA A 23 10.01 5.66 0.04
CA ALA A 23 9.15 4.49 0.17
C ALA A 23 8.11 4.40 -0.96
N SER A 24 7.51 5.55 -1.32
CA SER A 24 6.53 5.61 -2.41
C SER A 24 7.15 5.30 -3.77
N LYS A 25 8.32 5.90 -4.06
CA LYS A 25 9.04 5.73 -5.34
C LYS A 25 9.72 4.36 -5.47
N THR A 26 9.89 3.63 -4.37
CA THR A 26 10.56 2.31 -4.34
C THR A 26 9.58 1.15 -4.25
N ASN A 27 8.29 1.38 -4.45
CA ASN A 27 7.32 0.29 -4.55
C ASN A 27 7.57 -0.54 -5.82
N ILE A 28 7.74 -1.84 -5.64
CA ILE A 28 8.09 -2.79 -6.70
C ILE A 28 6.97 -3.78 -6.99
N LEU A 29 5.80 -3.63 -6.35
CA LEU A 29 4.68 -4.53 -6.57
C LEU A 29 4.24 -4.48 -8.03
N THR A 30 4.20 -5.64 -8.68
CA THR A 30 3.60 -5.79 -10.00
C THR A 30 2.08 -5.83 -9.89
N ASP A 31 1.39 -5.58 -11.01
CA ASP A 31 -0.07 -5.65 -11.04
C ASP A 31 -0.58 -7.08 -10.75
N ASP A 32 0.19 -8.10 -11.14
CA ASP A 32 -0.12 -9.50 -10.81
C ASP A 32 0.03 -9.78 -9.31
N GLN A 33 1.05 -9.23 -8.66
CA GLN A 33 1.19 -9.32 -7.20
C GLN A 33 0.03 -8.61 -6.48
N ILE A 34 -0.39 -7.43 -6.96
CA ILE A 34 -1.53 -6.71 -6.40
C ILE A 34 -2.81 -7.54 -6.52
N LYS A 35 -3.10 -8.07 -7.72
CA LYS A 35 -4.26 -8.93 -7.95
C LYS A 35 -4.20 -10.21 -7.11
N SER A 36 -3.03 -10.83 -6.97
CA SER A 36 -2.83 -12.02 -6.16
C SER A 36 -3.14 -11.79 -4.69
N GLN A 37 -2.61 -10.72 -4.12
CA GLN A 37 -2.86 -10.37 -2.72
C GLN A 37 -4.33 -9.98 -2.51
N ALA A 38 -4.88 -9.11 -3.37
CA ALA A 38 -6.29 -8.71 -3.30
C ALA A 38 -7.23 -9.91 -3.47
N GLY A 39 -6.92 -10.82 -4.38
CA GLY A 39 -7.67 -12.06 -4.61
C GLY A 39 -7.75 -12.93 -3.36
N GLY A 40 -6.62 -13.11 -2.68
CA GLY A 40 -6.59 -13.84 -1.41
C GLY A 40 -7.49 -13.24 -0.32
N ALA A 41 -7.57 -11.92 -0.22
CA ALA A 41 -8.43 -11.25 0.77
C ALA A 41 -9.91 -11.15 0.35
N LEU A 42 -10.19 -11.09 -0.95
CA LEU A 42 -11.54 -10.94 -1.50
C LEU A 42 -12.21 -12.27 -1.87
N GLY A 43 -11.45 -13.37 -1.90
CA GLY A 43 -11.96 -14.68 -2.33
C GLY A 43 -12.10 -14.81 -3.85
N TYR A 44 -11.30 -14.08 -4.63
CA TYR A 44 -11.27 -14.17 -6.10
C TYR A 44 -9.92 -14.70 -6.57
N SER A 45 -9.88 -15.38 -7.71
CA SER A 45 -8.60 -15.67 -8.33
C SER A 45 -8.01 -14.40 -9.00
N PRO A 46 -6.67 -14.30 -9.15
CA PRO A 46 -6.04 -13.11 -9.73
C PRO A 46 -6.55 -12.78 -11.15
N GLU A 47 -6.85 -13.81 -11.95
CA GLU A 47 -7.38 -13.67 -13.31
C GLU A 47 -8.86 -13.27 -13.36
N GLU A 48 -9.57 -13.33 -12.24
CA GLU A 48 -10.92 -12.78 -12.10
C GLU A 48 -10.92 -11.30 -11.74
N LEU A 49 -9.75 -10.74 -11.41
CA LEU A 49 -9.59 -9.35 -11.02
C LEU A 49 -8.88 -8.55 -12.11
N THR A 50 -9.40 -7.35 -12.38
CA THR A 50 -8.76 -6.34 -13.21
C THR A 50 -8.34 -5.18 -12.32
N LEU A 51 -7.07 -4.80 -12.40
CA LEU A 51 -6.59 -3.58 -11.75
C LEU A 51 -7.07 -2.36 -12.55
N VAL A 52 -7.91 -1.54 -11.95
CA VAL A 52 -8.48 -0.33 -12.58
C VAL A 52 -7.54 0.85 -12.39
N SER A 53 -7.02 1.01 -11.18
CA SER A 53 -6.03 2.04 -10.88
C SER A 53 -5.20 1.65 -9.66
N ARG A 54 -4.02 2.24 -9.56
CA ARG A 54 -3.16 2.15 -8.37
C ARG A 54 -2.50 3.48 -8.09
N ARG A 55 -2.23 3.75 -6.81
CA ARG A 55 -1.36 4.83 -6.35
C ARG A 55 -0.55 4.33 -5.16
N THR A 56 0.63 4.89 -4.98
CA THR A 56 1.49 4.58 -3.84
C THR A 56 1.69 5.85 -3.01
N GLU A 57 1.44 5.77 -1.71
CA GLU A 57 1.68 6.86 -0.76
C GLU A 57 2.35 6.30 0.51
N GLY A 58 3.56 6.78 0.79
CA GLY A 58 4.43 6.21 1.80
C GLY A 58 4.74 4.73 1.49
N THR A 59 4.42 3.85 2.43
CA THR A 59 4.56 2.39 2.28
C THR A 59 3.29 1.71 1.79
N ASN A 60 2.24 2.47 1.46
CA ASN A 60 0.94 1.91 1.09
C ASN A 60 0.73 1.98 -0.42
N THR A 61 0.30 0.87 -1.00
CA THR A 61 -0.30 0.81 -2.34
C THR A 61 -1.81 0.76 -2.20
N PHE A 62 -2.49 1.77 -2.73
CA PHE A 62 -3.94 1.82 -2.85
C PHE A 62 -4.31 1.34 -4.25
N ALA A 63 -5.07 0.25 -4.34
CA ALA A 63 -5.47 -0.38 -5.59
C ALA A 63 -7.00 -0.39 -5.71
N ALA A 64 -7.52 0.08 -6.83
CA ALA A 64 -8.91 -0.10 -7.22
C ALA A 64 -9.00 -1.29 -8.17
N LEU A 65 -9.85 -2.27 -7.86
CA LEU A 65 -10.03 -3.48 -8.65
C LEU A 65 -11.48 -3.63 -9.10
N LYS A 66 -11.66 -4.27 -10.25
CA LYS A 66 -12.96 -4.71 -10.76
C LYS A 66 -12.90 -6.22 -11.00
N SER A 67 -13.83 -6.97 -10.44
CA SER A 67 -13.96 -8.40 -10.69
C SER A 67 -14.77 -8.70 -11.96
N LYS A 68 -14.68 -9.92 -12.48
CA LYS A 68 -15.44 -10.40 -13.65
C LYS A 68 -16.95 -10.31 -13.47
N ASP A 69 -17.45 -10.49 -12.25
CA ASP A 69 -18.87 -10.31 -11.89
C ASP A 69 -19.26 -8.82 -11.68
N ASN A 70 -18.41 -7.89 -12.14
CA ASN A 70 -18.60 -6.44 -12.10
C ASN A 70 -18.63 -5.80 -10.69
N GLN A 71 -18.20 -6.51 -9.65
CA GLN A 71 -17.99 -5.89 -8.35
C GLN A 71 -16.74 -4.99 -8.38
N GLN A 72 -16.77 -3.90 -7.61
CA GLN A 72 -15.66 -2.95 -7.50
C GLN A 72 -15.14 -2.94 -6.07
N PHE A 73 -13.82 -2.97 -5.92
CA PHE A 73 -13.14 -3.04 -4.64
C PHE A 73 -12.04 -2.00 -4.54
N ASN A 74 -11.76 -1.56 -3.32
CA ASN A 74 -10.57 -0.80 -2.97
C ASN A 74 -9.76 -1.63 -1.99
N CYS A 75 -8.47 -1.82 -2.28
CA CYS A 75 -7.53 -2.51 -1.41
C CYS A 75 -6.38 -1.58 -1.01
N ILE A 76 -5.95 -1.71 0.24
CA ILE A 76 -4.75 -1.08 0.78
C ILE A 76 -3.75 -2.20 1.08
N ILE A 77 -2.61 -2.14 0.41
CA ILE A 77 -1.50 -3.08 0.58
C ILE A 77 -0.36 -2.31 1.24
N ASN A 78 0.07 -2.73 2.43
CA ASN A 78 1.19 -2.10 3.12
C ASN A 78 2.47 -2.91 2.90
N GLY A 79 3.53 -2.24 2.44
CA GLY A 79 4.83 -2.83 2.13
C GLY A 79 5.12 -2.82 0.63
N GLY A 80 5.77 -3.87 0.14
CA GLY A 80 6.04 -4.06 -1.29
C GLY A 80 7.04 -3.07 -1.87
N ASN A 81 7.79 -2.39 -1.01
CA ASN A 81 8.83 -1.45 -1.39
C ASN A 81 10.22 -2.02 -1.07
N LEU A 82 11.26 -1.38 -1.62
CA LEU A 82 12.64 -1.84 -1.46
C LEU A 82 13.11 -1.90 0.01
N LEU A 83 12.60 -1.00 0.87
CA LEU A 83 12.93 -0.96 2.30
C LEU A 83 12.40 -2.20 3.04
N THR A 84 11.27 -2.74 2.55
CA THR A 84 10.68 -4.00 3.03
C THR A 84 11.16 -5.22 2.24
N PHE A 85 12.14 -5.08 1.35
CA PHE A 85 12.57 -6.14 0.42
C PHE A 85 11.41 -6.79 -0.34
N GLY A 86 10.36 -6.02 -0.66
CA GLY A 86 9.16 -6.51 -1.31
C GLY A 86 8.15 -7.24 -0.42
N MET A 87 8.42 -7.42 0.88
CA MET A 87 7.46 -8.00 1.82
C MET A 87 6.22 -7.13 2.00
N THR A 88 5.06 -7.77 2.16
CA THR A 88 3.76 -7.11 2.31
C THR A 88 2.98 -7.69 3.47
N ASN A 89 2.23 -6.84 4.16
CA ASN A 89 1.20 -7.27 5.10
C ASN A 89 -0.04 -7.79 4.36
N PRO A 90 -0.88 -8.62 5.01
CA PRO A 90 -2.19 -8.97 4.47
C PRO A 90 -2.97 -7.72 4.05
N PRO A 91 -3.57 -7.71 2.85
CA PRO A 91 -4.22 -6.51 2.35
C PRO A 91 -5.56 -6.28 3.03
N SER A 92 -5.89 -5.00 3.24
CA SER A 92 -7.21 -4.58 3.71
C SER A 92 -8.04 -4.16 2.51
N CYS A 93 -9.09 -4.93 2.20
CA CYS A 93 -9.93 -4.70 1.04
C CYS A 93 -11.37 -4.46 1.45
N ALA A 94 -12.12 -3.66 0.68
CA ALA A 94 -13.57 -3.54 0.81
C ALA A 94 -14.22 -3.21 -0.52
N LYS A 95 -15.54 -3.38 -0.60
CA LYS A 95 -16.30 -2.90 -1.75
C LYS A 95 -16.16 -1.38 -1.86
N LYS A 96 -16.18 -0.88 -3.09
CA LYS A 96 -16.14 0.57 -3.35
C LYS A 96 -17.28 1.26 -2.60
N GLY A 97 -16.94 2.31 -1.84
CA GLY A 97 -17.89 3.03 -0.99
C GLY A 97 -18.04 2.48 0.43
N GLN A 98 -17.40 1.35 0.75
CA GLN A 98 -17.32 0.80 2.11
C GLN A 98 -15.93 1.05 2.72
N PRO A 99 -15.83 1.17 4.05
CA PRO A 99 -14.54 1.24 4.72
C PRO A 99 -13.76 -0.09 4.52
N PRO A 100 -12.43 -0.04 4.34
CA PRO A 100 -11.59 -1.24 4.28
C PRO A 100 -11.78 -2.11 5.52
N VAL A 101 -12.07 -3.41 5.36
CA VAL A 101 -12.09 -4.32 6.52
C VAL A 101 -10.64 -4.65 6.90
N SER A 102 -10.27 -4.42 8.16
CA SER A 102 -8.94 -4.77 8.65
C SER A 102 -8.78 -6.29 8.62
N ALA A 103 -7.71 -6.78 8.00
CA ALA A 103 -7.36 -8.20 7.99
C ALA A 103 -6.74 -8.64 9.33
N THR A 104 -7.30 -8.23 10.46
CA THR A 104 -6.90 -8.72 11.79
C THR A 104 -7.56 -10.08 12.02
N PRO A 105 -6.79 -11.18 12.14
CA PRO A 105 -7.36 -12.53 12.34
C PRO A 105 -8.05 -12.72 13.70
N PHE A 106 -7.76 -11.82 14.64
CA PHE A 106 -8.35 -11.79 15.97
C PHE A 106 -8.85 -10.36 16.20
N GLY A 107 -10.16 -10.22 16.39
CA GLY A 107 -10.83 -8.92 16.56
C GLY A 107 -10.16 -8.06 17.63
N GLY A 108 -10.12 -6.75 17.37
CA GLY A 108 -9.77 -5.76 18.39
C GLY A 108 -10.85 -5.60 19.44
#